data_AF-A0A661Y9I7-F1
#
_entry.id   AF-A0A661Y9I7-F1
#
_cell.length_a   1.000
_cell.length_b   1.000
_cell.length_c   1.000
_cell.angle_alpha   90.00
_cell.angle_beta   90.00
_cell.angle_gamma   90.00
#
_symmetry.space_group_name_H-M   'P 1'
#
loop_
_entity.id
_entity.type
_entity.pdbx_description
1 polymer ?
#
loop_
_entity_poly.entity_id
_entity_poly.type
_entity_poly.pdbx_seq_one_letter_code
_entity_poly.pdbx_strand_id
1 'polypeptide(L)'
;MIKYGQTWWGSKWLNALSHIDYSNRLPRGRSYANKGAVKDLRISGHRILANVQGTRIKPYHVTVEIPAFTSKEKEALTGVILNNPLLLSKLLNRELPESLYTMAEAHHIRIFPGRWSDLDMHCSCPDWAVPCKHLAAVINVIANEIDRNPFIIFKLHGYDIIHELQRIGIEAISETVTIPDLASLAVAEPVESYQSEHTMALDEIDFSVLEDMREK
;
A
#
# COMPACT_ATOMS: atom_id res chain seq x y z
N MET A 1 -10.16 13.76 4.25
CA MET A 1 -8.74 13.85 4.68
C MET A 1 -8.14 12.45 4.54
N ILE A 2 -6.96 12.30 3.92
CA ILE A 2 -6.34 10.98 3.74
C ILE A 2 -5.97 10.42 5.12
N LYS A 3 -6.39 9.17 5.37
CA LYS A 3 -5.98 8.40 6.55
C LYS A 3 -4.82 7.49 6.13
N TYR A 4 -3.82 7.38 6.99
CA TYR A 4 -2.60 6.59 6.77
C TYR A 4 -2.55 5.44 7.77
N GLY A 5 -1.90 4.34 7.40
CA GLY A 5 -1.81 3.13 8.21
C GLY A 5 -3.17 2.46 8.41
N GLN A 6 -3.95 2.35 7.33
CA GLN A 6 -5.27 1.70 7.36
C GLN A 6 -5.13 0.17 7.43
N THR A 7 -4.04 -0.37 6.92
CA THR A 7 -3.71 -1.79 6.98
C THR A 7 -2.84 -2.08 8.20
N TRP A 8 -2.77 -3.34 8.65
CA TRP A 8 -1.91 -3.69 9.78
C TRP A 8 -0.43 -3.39 9.45
N TRP A 9 -0.01 -3.58 8.20
CA TRP A 9 1.36 -3.34 7.74
C TRP A 9 1.69 -1.85 7.59
N GLY A 10 0.77 -1.04 7.06
CA GLY A 10 0.94 0.42 7.05
C GLY A 10 0.93 1.01 8.46
N SER A 11 0.12 0.45 9.36
CA SER A 11 0.16 0.78 10.79
C SER A 11 1.51 0.39 11.42
N LYS A 12 2.08 -0.78 11.12
CA LYS A 12 3.43 -1.13 11.60
C LYS A 12 4.51 -0.20 11.08
N TRP A 13 4.47 0.17 9.81
CA TRP A 13 5.37 1.17 9.25
C TRP A 13 5.30 2.52 10.00
N LEU A 14 4.09 2.99 10.32
CA LEU A 14 3.93 4.23 11.08
C LEU A 14 4.32 4.08 12.56
N ASN A 15 4.09 2.92 13.16
CA ASN A 15 4.46 2.64 14.54
C ASN A 15 5.97 2.56 14.76
N ALA A 16 6.75 2.20 13.73
CA ALA A 16 8.20 2.36 13.77
C ALA A 16 8.66 3.80 14.08
N LEU A 17 7.76 4.78 13.89
CA LEU A 17 7.97 6.20 14.09
C LEU A 17 7.27 6.74 15.35
N SER A 18 6.44 5.94 16.04
CA SER A 18 5.57 6.47 17.10
C SER A 18 6.29 6.70 18.43
N HIS A 19 7.46 6.06 18.64
CA HIS A 19 8.30 6.22 19.84
C HIS A 19 9.26 7.42 19.79
N ILE A 20 8.91 8.47 19.05
CA ILE A 20 9.73 9.68 18.95
C ILE A 20 9.26 10.68 20.00
N ASP A 21 10.16 11.13 20.86
CA ASP A 21 9.93 12.11 21.94
C ASP A 21 9.41 13.49 21.48
N TYR A 22 9.22 13.71 20.18
CA TYR A 22 8.72 14.94 19.59
C TYR A 22 7.26 14.80 19.14
N SER A 23 6.38 14.63 20.13
CA SER A 23 4.94 14.39 19.99
C SER A 23 4.18 15.29 18.99
N ASN A 24 4.64 16.51 18.75
CA ASN A 24 4.00 17.47 17.83
C ASN A 24 4.51 17.44 16.37
N ARG A 25 5.56 16.68 16.05
CA ARG A 25 6.14 16.68 14.69
C ARG A 25 5.41 15.75 13.72
N LEU A 26 4.93 14.60 14.19
CA LEU A 26 4.15 13.66 13.36
C LEU A 26 2.80 14.24 12.90
N PRO A 27 1.99 14.89 13.75
CA PRO A 27 0.74 15.51 13.30
C PRO A 27 0.97 16.63 12.29
N ARG A 28 2.04 17.42 12.46
CA ARG A 28 2.43 18.47 11.50
C ARG A 28 2.87 17.88 10.16
N GLY A 29 3.66 16.81 10.18
CA GLY A 29 4.04 16.09 8.96
C GLY A 29 2.82 15.53 8.22
N ARG A 30 1.87 14.93 8.94
CA ARG A 30 0.60 14.48 8.37
C ARG A 30 -0.18 15.62 7.72
N SER A 31 -0.22 16.81 8.33
CA SER A 31 -0.85 17.99 7.73
C SER A 31 -0.19 18.39 6.40
N TYR A 32 1.14 18.35 6.32
CA TYR A 32 1.88 18.64 5.08
C TYR A 32 1.59 17.60 3.99
N ALA A 33 1.59 16.31 4.34
CA ALA A 33 1.23 15.23 3.43
C ALA A 33 -0.19 15.44 2.87
N ASN A 34 -1.16 15.72 3.74
CA ASN A 34 -2.56 15.95 3.36
C ASN A 34 -2.78 17.19 2.49
N LYS A 35 -1.90 18.19 2.57
CA LYS A 35 -1.93 19.39 1.71
C LYS A 35 -1.22 19.16 0.37
N GLY A 36 -0.71 17.95 0.10
CA GLY A 36 0.04 17.65 -1.11
C GLY A 36 1.37 18.38 -1.19
N ALA A 37 1.99 18.70 -0.03
CA ALA A 37 3.27 19.41 0.02
C ALA A 37 4.45 18.55 -0.43
N VAL A 38 4.32 17.22 -0.36
CA VAL A 38 5.32 16.29 -0.87
C VAL A 38 5.17 16.20 -2.40
N LYS A 39 6.23 16.54 -3.11
CA LYS A 39 6.38 16.57 -4.57
C LYS A 39 7.53 15.65 -4.98
N ASP A 40 7.48 15.19 -6.23
CA ASP A 40 8.55 14.39 -6.86
C ASP A 40 9.03 13.20 -6.02
N LEU A 41 8.10 12.52 -5.33
CA LEU A 41 8.44 11.34 -4.55
C LEU A 41 8.86 10.21 -5.50
N ARG A 42 10.06 9.68 -5.30
CA ARG A 42 10.62 8.58 -6.08
C ARG A 42 11.30 7.58 -5.16
N ILE A 43 11.09 6.30 -5.44
CA ILE A 43 11.77 5.20 -4.76
C ILE A 43 12.80 4.63 -5.72
N SER A 44 14.08 4.74 -5.36
CA SER A 44 15.22 4.26 -6.13
C SER A 44 16.00 3.24 -5.31
N GLY A 45 15.73 1.96 -5.53
CA GLY A 45 16.27 0.87 -4.71
C GLY A 45 15.82 1.04 -3.25
N HIS A 46 16.80 1.10 -2.34
CA HIS A 46 16.58 1.24 -0.90
C HIS A 46 16.51 2.70 -0.41
N ARG A 47 16.35 3.65 -1.33
CA ARG A 47 16.30 5.09 -1.06
C ARG A 47 15.01 5.72 -1.53
N ILE A 48 14.49 6.61 -0.71
CA ILE A 48 13.33 7.45 -0.99
C ILE A 48 13.81 8.86 -1.15
N LEU A 49 13.51 9.47 -2.30
CA LEU A 49 13.85 10.84 -2.62
C LEU A 49 12.55 11.61 -2.80
N ALA A 50 12.46 12.80 -2.21
CA ALA A 50 11.30 13.66 -2.38
C ALA A 50 11.65 15.14 -2.19
N ASN A 51 10.84 16.00 -2.80
CA ASN A 51 10.87 17.44 -2.60
C ASN A 51 9.67 17.85 -1.75
N VAL A 52 9.87 18.52 -0.63
CA VAL A 52 8.76 18.95 0.24
C VAL A 52 8.64 20.45 0.22
N GLN A 53 7.51 20.94 -0.27
CA GLN A 53 7.16 22.36 -0.26
C GLN A 53 6.97 22.82 1.19
N GLY A 54 7.84 23.72 1.62
CA GLY A 54 7.75 24.36 2.93
C GLY A 54 7.31 25.81 2.82
N THR A 55 7.80 26.61 3.76
CA THR A 55 7.58 28.07 3.77
C THR A 55 8.48 28.82 2.78
N ARG A 56 9.58 28.21 2.32
CA ARG A 56 10.51 28.82 1.35
C ARG A 56 10.01 28.59 -0.08
N ILE A 57 10.42 29.46 -1.00
CA ILE A 57 10.11 29.36 -2.43
C ILE A 57 10.67 28.06 -3.02
N LYS A 58 11.93 27.71 -2.69
CA LYS A 58 12.53 26.44 -3.10
C LYS A 58 12.10 25.30 -2.16
N PRO A 59 11.57 24.18 -2.68
CA PRO A 59 11.27 22.99 -1.87
C PRO A 59 12.50 22.43 -1.15
N TYR A 60 12.28 21.77 -0.03
CA TYR A 60 13.33 21.06 0.71
C TYR A 60 13.51 19.66 0.13
N HIS A 61 14.74 19.29 -0.17
CA HIS A 61 15.13 17.94 -0.53
C HIS A 61 15.13 17.06 0.71
N VAL A 62 14.47 15.91 0.60
CA VAL A 62 14.36 14.87 1.63
C VAL A 62 14.88 13.56 1.06
N THR A 63 15.67 12.86 1.87
CA THR A 63 16.18 11.52 1.58
C THR A 63 15.93 10.62 2.77
N VAL A 64 15.41 9.43 2.52
CA VAL A 64 15.23 8.37 3.53
C VAL A 64 15.83 7.09 2.95
N GLU A 65 16.79 6.49 3.65
CA GLU A 65 17.38 5.21 3.28
C GLU A 65 17.00 4.14 4.29
N ILE A 66 16.63 2.97 3.76
CA ILE A 66 16.26 1.79 4.55
C ILE A 66 17.42 0.78 4.42
N PRO A 67 17.80 0.06 5.50
CA PRO A 67 18.80 -1.00 5.42
C PRO A 67 18.37 -2.08 4.42
N ALA A 68 19.21 -2.40 3.44
CA ALA A 68 18.90 -3.45 2.47
C ALA A 68 18.96 -4.85 3.11
N PHE A 69 18.15 -5.79 2.61
CA PHE A 69 18.31 -7.19 2.98
C PHE A 69 19.60 -7.76 2.41
N THR A 70 20.27 -8.55 3.23
CA THR A 70 21.37 -9.41 2.83
C THR A 70 20.88 -10.53 1.92
N SER A 71 21.77 -11.12 1.13
CA SER A 71 21.42 -12.25 0.25
C SER A 71 20.81 -13.43 1.01
N LYS A 72 21.30 -13.69 2.24
CA LYS A 72 20.78 -14.76 3.11
C LYS A 72 19.35 -14.49 3.57
N GLU A 73 19.04 -13.25 3.95
CA GLU A 73 17.67 -12.87 4.34
C GLU A 73 16.71 -12.98 3.17
N LYS A 74 17.13 -12.57 1.97
CA LYS A 74 16.35 -12.70 0.73
C LYS A 74 16.03 -14.18 0.43
N GLU A 75 17.03 -15.04 0.48
CA GLU A 75 16.86 -16.48 0.25
C GLU A 75 15.94 -17.12 1.29
N ALA A 76 16.14 -16.82 2.58
CA ALA A 76 15.31 -17.33 3.66
C ALA A 76 13.84 -16.89 3.53
N LEU A 77 13.61 -15.59 3.27
CA LEU A 77 12.25 -15.06 3.09
C LEU A 77 11.53 -15.72 1.92
N THR A 78 12.26 -15.96 0.82
CA THR A 78 11.73 -16.64 -0.36
C THR A 78 11.38 -18.09 -0.04
N GLY A 79 12.29 -18.82 0.62
CA GLY A 79 12.04 -20.19 1.05
C GLY A 79 10.78 -20.32 1.93
N VAL A 80 10.57 -19.38 2.86
CA VAL A 80 9.35 -19.36 3.70
C VAL A 80 8.08 -19.24 2.86
N ILE A 81 8.08 -18.38 1.84
CA ILE A 81 6.92 -18.17 0.97
C ILE A 81 6.67 -19.37 0.06
N LEU A 82 7.74 -19.92 -0.53
CA LEU A 82 7.65 -21.08 -1.43
C LEU A 82 7.11 -22.33 -0.71
N ASN A 83 7.46 -22.49 0.57
CA ASN A 83 7.00 -23.62 1.37
C ASN A 83 5.57 -23.47 1.90
N ASN A 84 4.90 -22.34 1.65
CA ASN A 84 3.54 -22.09 2.13
C ASN A 84 2.65 -21.45 1.06
N PRO A 85 1.87 -22.25 0.31
CA PRO A 85 0.98 -21.76 -0.76
C PRO A 85 -0.03 -20.70 -0.32
N LEU A 86 -0.44 -20.71 0.95
CA LEU A 86 -1.37 -19.71 1.50
C LEU A 86 -0.69 -18.33 1.68
N LEU A 87 0.61 -18.29 1.99
CA LEU A 87 1.34 -17.02 2.04
C LEU A 87 1.47 -16.43 0.64
N LEU A 88 1.81 -17.28 -0.32
CA LEU A 88 1.94 -16.88 -1.72
C LEU A 88 0.62 -16.30 -2.26
N SER A 89 -0.50 -16.98 -2.07
CA SER A 89 -1.80 -16.52 -2.59
C SER A 89 -2.20 -15.16 -2.03
N LYS A 90 -2.00 -14.94 -0.72
CA LYS A 90 -2.23 -13.64 -0.08
C LYS A 90 -1.31 -12.54 -0.63
N LEU A 91 -0.02 -12.85 -0.80
CA LEU A 91 0.91 -11.90 -1.41
C LEU A 91 0.49 -11.54 -2.84
N LEU A 92 0.11 -12.50 -3.67
CA LEU A 92 -0.39 -12.23 -5.03
C LEU A 92 -1.62 -11.31 -5.03
N ASN A 93 -2.45 -11.36 -3.99
CA ASN A 93 -3.56 -10.44 -3.75
C ASN A 93 -3.16 -9.09 -3.13
N ARG A 94 -1.86 -8.80 -3.04
CA ARG A 94 -1.28 -7.61 -2.40
C ARG A 94 -1.64 -7.49 -0.92
N GLU A 95 -1.82 -8.61 -0.25
CA GLU A 95 -1.98 -8.67 1.19
C GLU A 95 -0.68 -9.14 1.83
N LEU A 96 -0.21 -8.43 2.86
CA LEU A 96 0.89 -8.92 3.68
C LEU A 96 0.32 -9.83 4.78
N PRO A 97 0.64 -11.14 4.80
CA PRO A 97 0.16 -12.01 5.87
C PRO A 97 0.90 -11.73 7.17
N GLU A 98 0.19 -11.59 8.29
CA GLU A 98 0.83 -11.46 9.62
C GLU A 98 1.73 -12.66 9.94
N SER A 99 1.34 -13.85 9.49
CA SER A 99 2.13 -15.07 9.63
C SER A 99 3.48 -15.00 8.91
N LEU A 100 3.57 -14.35 7.74
CA LEU A 100 4.84 -14.11 7.06
C LEU A 100 5.73 -13.19 7.89
N TYR A 101 5.16 -12.15 8.49
CA TYR A 101 5.89 -11.25 9.37
C TYR A 101 6.42 -11.96 10.61
N THR A 102 5.59 -12.77 11.29
CA THR A 102 6.04 -13.56 12.45
C THR A 102 7.15 -14.54 12.09
N MET A 103 7.04 -15.22 10.94
CA MET A 103 8.10 -16.13 10.48
C MET A 103 9.39 -15.37 10.14
N ALA A 104 9.30 -14.21 9.48
CA ALA A 104 10.45 -13.38 9.19
C ALA A 104 11.16 -12.93 10.48
N GLU A 105 10.41 -12.51 11.51
CA GLU A 105 10.97 -12.15 12.82
C GLU A 105 11.66 -13.34 13.50
N ALA A 106 11.10 -14.55 13.39
CA ALA A 106 11.72 -15.77 13.92
C ALA A 106 13.06 -16.09 13.22
N HIS A 107 13.25 -15.65 11.97
CA HIS A 107 14.51 -15.72 11.22
C HIS A 107 15.38 -14.46 11.39
N HIS A 108 15.05 -13.57 12.32
CA HIS A 108 15.72 -12.28 12.57
C HIS A 108 15.71 -11.31 11.38
N ILE A 109 14.76 -11.47 10.46
CA ILE A 109 14.59 -10.62 9.28
C ILE A 109 13.61 -9.49 9.63
N ARG A 110 14.12 -8.25 9.66
CA ARG A 110 13.30 -7.06 9.96
C ARG A 110 12.64 -6.51 8.71
N ILE A 111 11.39 -6.90 8.46
CA ILE A 111 10.57 -6.35 7.35
C ILE A 111 10.23 -4.87 7.57
N PHE A 112 10.01 -4.46 8.82
CA PHE A 112 9.74 -3.08 9.16
C PHE A 112 10.87 -2.52 10.03
N PRO A 113 11.18 -1.23 9.93
CA PRO A 113 12.07 -0.58 10.90
C PRO A 113 11.46 -0.72 12.31
N GLY A 114 12.28 -0.98 13.32
CA GLY A 114 11.80 -1.07 14.71
C GLY A 114 11.72 0.30 15.38
N ARG A 115 12.61 1.20 14.98
CA ARG A 115 12.73 2.57 15.48
C ARG A 115 13.17 3.51 14.37
N TRP A 116 12.91 4.79 14.56
CA TRP A 116 13.29 5.83 13.59
C TRP A 116 14.79 5.86 13.28
N SER A 117 15.65 5.54 14.25
CA SER A 117 17.11 5.53 14.06
C SER A 117 17.61 4.33 13.26
N ASP A 118 16.73 3.39 12.89
CA ASP A 118 17.04 2.35 11.90
C ASP A 118 16.96 2.90 10.46
N LEU A 119 16.40 4.10 10.27
CA LEU A 119 16.30 4.80 8.99
C LEU A 119 17.35 5.90 8.92
N ASP A 120 18.13 5.93 7.85
CA ASP A 120 19.00 7.08 7.57
C ASP A 120 18.17 8.18 6.91
N MET A 121 18.07 9.33 7.55
CA MET A 121 17.11 10.37 7.19
C MET A 121 17.81 11.72 7.10
N HIS A 122 17.75 12.31 5.90
CA HIS A 122 18.27 13.63 5.64
C HIS A 122 17.18 14.58 5.14
N CYS A 123 17.22 15.82 5.59
CA CYS A 123 16.39 16.89 5.06
C CYS A 123 17.18 18.19 5.02
N SER A 124 17.16 18.88 3.88
CA SER A 124 17.84 20.17 3.67
C SER A 124 17.20 21.36 4.42
N CYS A 125 16.29 21.12 5.36
CA CYS A 125 15.64 22.18 6.11
C CYS A 125 16.50 22.62 7.31
N PRO A 126 16.38 23.87 7.79
CA PRO A 126 17.18 24.36 8.91
C PRO A 126 16.79 23.77 10.28
N ASP A 127 15.91 22.77 10.30
CA ASP A 127 15.43 22.09 11.50
C ASP A 127 16.38 20.94 11.82
N TRP A 128 17.06 21.01 12.96
CA TRP A 128 18.04 20.02 13.39
C TRP A 128 17.39 18.73 13.91
N ALA A 129 16.09 18.74 14.19
CA ALA A 129 15.40 17.56 14.70
C ALA A 129 15.17 16.55 13.58
N VAL A 130 15.49 15.29 13.87
CA VAL A 130 15.22 14.15 13.00
C VAL A 130 14.24 13.21 13.72
N PRO A 131 13.05 12.95 13.14
CA PRO A 131 12.51 13.51 11.91
C PRO A 131 11.96 14.93 12.10
N CYS A 132 12.25 15.81 11.14
CA CYS A 132 11.57 17.09 11.01
C CYS A 132 10.14 16.88 10.45
N LYS A 133 9.32 17.94 10.39
CA LYS A 133 7.97 17.85 9.81
C LYS A 133 7.96 17.41 8.34
N HIS A 134 9.01 17.70 7.57
CA HIS A 134 9.11 17.33 6.15
C HIS A 134 9.40 15.82 5.99
N LEU A 135 10.33 15.29 6.80
CA LEU A 135 10.56 13.85 6.91
C LEU A 135 9.29 13.13 7.33
N ALA A 136 8.62 13.60 8.38
CA ALA A 136 7.35 13.03 8.80
C ALA A 136 6.28 13.06 7.69
N ALA A 137 6.24 14.11 6.87
CA ALA A 137 5.33 14.18 5.72
C ALA A 137 5.63 13.09 4.68
N VAL A 138 6.90 12.94 4.28
CA VAL A 138 7.34 11.89 3.33
C VAL A 138 6.99 10.51 3.88
N ILE A 139 7.26 10.25 5.15
CA ILE A 139 6.96 8.95 5.74
C ILE A 139 5.46 8.65 5.78
N ASN A 140 4.60 9.64 6.03
CA ASN A 140 3.14 9.46 5.92
C ASN A 140 2.74 9.13 4.48
N VAL A 141 3.29 9.83 3.47
CA VAL A 141 3.00 9.50 2.05
C VAL A 141 3.44 8.08 1.72
N ILE A 142 4.61 7.65 2.18
CA ILE A 142 5.09 6.26 1.99
C ILE A 142 4.19 5.27 2.72
N ALA A 143 3.65 5.60 3.88
CA ALA A 143 2.67 4.75 4.56
C ALA A 143 1.42 4.53 3.70
N ASN A 144 0.93 5.57 3.00
CA ASN A 144 -0.18 5.42 2.07
C ASN A 144 0.19 4.54 0.86
N GLU A 145 1.41 4.65 0.35
CA GLU A 145 1.88 3.78 -0.72
C GLU A 145 1.96 2.31 -0.25
N ILE A 146 2.51 2.08 0.95
CA ILE A 146 2.60 0.76 1.58
C ILE A 146 1.21 0.18 1.87
N ASP A 147 0.25 0.98 2.35
CA ASP A 147 -1.15 0.57 2.54
C ASP A 147 -1.77 0.05 1.24
N ARG A 148 -1.46 0.68 0.09
CA ARG A 148 -1.99 0.29 -1.22
C ARG A 148 -1.24 -0.89 -1.84
N ASN A 149 0.03 -1.04 -1.52
CA ASN A 149 0.88 -2.11 -2.03
C ASN A 149 1.98 -2.46 -1.02
N PRO A 150 1.84 -3.58 -0.27
CA PRO A 150 2.84 -3.97 0.72
C PRO A 150 4.20 -4.30 0.09
N PHE A 151 4.28 -4.63 -1.20
CA PHE A 151 5.56 -4.94 -1.85
C PHE A 151 6.56 -3.78 -1.85
N ILE A 152 6.07 -2.56 -1.65
CA ILE A 152 6.92 -1.40 -1.50
C ILE A 152 7.88 -1.58 -0.31
N ILE A 153 7.48 -2.23 0.79
CA ILE A 153 8.39 -2.45 1.91
C ILE A 153 9.60 -3.31 1.51
N PHE A 154 9.37 -4.40 0.78
CA PHE A 154 10.45 -5.25 0.30
C PHE A 154 11.34 -4.53 -0.71
N LYS A 155 10.73 -3.73 -1.60
CA LYS A 155 11.48 -2.89 -2.55
C LYS A 155 12.39 -1.90 -1.84
N LEU A 156 11.92 -1.29 -0.74
CA LEU A 156 12.73 -0.42 0.11
C LEU A 156 13.89 -1.16 0.80
N HIS A 157 13.76 -2.46 1.04
CA HIS A 157 14.89 -3.33 1.44
C HIS A 157 15.75 -3.81 0.25
N GLY A 158 15.56 -3.24 -0.94
CA GLY A 158 16.28 -3.63 -2.16
C GLY A 158 15.93 -5.04 -2.61
N TYR A 159 14.68 -5.46 -2.40
CA TYR A 159 14.21 -6.80 -2.73
C TYR A 159 12.88 -6.78 -3.50
N ASP A 160 12.92 -7.23 -4.76
CA ASP A 160 11.72 -7.45 -5.56
C ASP A 160 11.27 -8.91 -5.42
N ILE A 161 10.45 -9.14 -4.40
CA ILE A 161 10.01 -10.49 -4.05
C ILE A 161 9.18 -11.15 -5.15
N ILE A 162 8.40 -10.37 -5.90
CA ILE A 162 7.57 -10.91 -6.99
C ILE A 162 8.45 -11.35 -8.14
N HIS A 163 9.41 -10.52 -8.54
CA HIS A 163 10.36 -10.89 -9.58
C HIS A 163 11.15 -12.17 -9.22
N GLU A 164 11.51 -12.30 -7.95
CA GLU A 164 12.28 -13.44 -7.45
C GLU A 164 11.45 -14.73 -7.39
N LEU A 165 10.18 -14.64 -6.97
CA LEU A 165 9.24 -15.77 -7.02
C LEU A 165 8.98 -16.21 -8.46
N GLN A 166 8.83 -15.26 -9.40
CA GLN A 166 8.68 -15.55 -10.83
C GLN A 166 9.91 -16.25 -11.40
N ARG A 167 11.12 -15.80 -11.04
CA ARG A 167 12.37 -16.42 -11.49
C ARG A 167 12.50 -17.88 -11.09
N ILE A 168 11.95 -18.26 -9.93
CA ILE A 168 12.04 -19.63 -9.38
C ILE A 168 11.01 -20.58 -10.03
N GLY A 169 10.15 -20.08 -10.93
CA GLY A 169 9.18 -20.91 -11.65
C GLY A 169 7.80 -20.97 -10.99
N ILE A 170 7.52 -20.08 -10.02
CA ILE A 170 6.13 -19.71 -9.76
C ILE A 170 5.74 -18.74 -10.86
N GLU A 171 5.30 -19.29 -11.98
CA GLU A 171 4.36 -18.59 -12.83
C GLU A 171 3.14 -18.33 -11.93
N ALA A 172 3.02 -17.10 -11.41
CA ALA A 172 1.71 -16.61 -10.97
C ALA A 172 0.75 -17.05 -12.05
N ILE A 173 -0.23 -17.89 -11.71
CA ILE A 173 -1.13 -18.56 -12.66
C ILE A 173 -1.71 -17.46 -13.56
N SER A 174 -0.99 -17.23 -14.64
CA SER A 174 -1.31 -16.41 -15.79
C SER A 174 -1.50 -17.42 -16.90
N GLU A 175 -2.25 -18.49 -16.59
CA GLU A 175 -3.26 -18.85 -17.55
C GLU A 175 -4.05 -17.57 -17.76
N THR A 176 -3.82 -16.94 -18.90
CA THR A 176 -4.74 -15.98 -19.46
C THR A 176 -6.08 -16.67 -19.47
N VAL A 177 -6.86 -16.51 -18.41
CA VAL A 177 -8.25 -16.90 -18.43
C VAL A 177 -8.84 -15.97 -19.48
N THR A 178 -9.07 -16.52 -20.67
CA THR A 178 -9.84 -15.85 -21.71
C THR A 178 -11.18 -15.57 -21.08
N ILE A 179 -11.38 -14.33 -20.61
CA ILE A 179 -12.69 -13.87 -20.19
C ILE A 179 -13.55 -14.00 -21.45
N PRO A 180 -14.57 -14.87 -21.45
CA PRO A 180 -15.41 -15.04 -22.62
C PRO A 180 -15.99 -13.67 -22.97
N ASP A 181 -15.97 -13.32 -24.25
CA ASP A 181 -16.60 -12.08 -24.70
C ASP A 181 -18.09 -12.10 -24.32
N LEU A 182 -18.68 -10.93 -24.07
CA LEU A 182 -20.08 -10.84 -23.64
C LEU A 182 -21.01 -11.56 -24.65
N ALA A 183 -20.67 -11.53 -25.94
CA ALA A 183 -21.41 -12.25 -26.98
C ALA A 183 -21.34 -13.77 -26.83
N SER A 184 -20.28 -14.32 -26.24
CA SER A 184 -20.11 -15.76 -26.00
C SER A 184 -20.83 -16.25 -24.74
N LEU A 185 -21.20 -15.33 -23.84
CA LEU A 185 -22.03 -15.60 -22.65
C LEU A 185 -23.51 -15.35 -22.91
N ALA A 186 -23.83 -14.62 -23.98
CA ALA A 186 -25.19 -14.41 -24.40
C ALA A 186 -25.79 -15.75 -24.84
N VAL A 187 -26.75 -16.24 -24.08
CA VAL A 187 -27.63 -17.32 -24.53
C VAL A 187 -28.45 -16.74 -25.68
N ALA A 188 -28.11 -17.10 -26.92
CA ALA A 188 -28.85 -16.75 -28.13
C ALA A 188 -30.17 -17.53 -28.24
N GLU A 189 -30.77 -17.90 -27.11
CA GLU A 189 -32.17 -18.28 -27.12
C GLU A 189 -32.97 -16.99 -27.33
N PRO A 190 -33.97 -17.00 -28.21
CA PRO A 190 -34.88 -15.89 -28.28
C PRO A 190 -35.44 -15.74 -26.86
N VAL A 191 -35.17 -14.60 -26.23
CA VAL A 191 -35.92 -14.21 -25.05
C VAL A 191 -37.36 -14.20 -25.55
N GLU A 192 -38.14 -15.24 -25.23
CA GLU A 192 -39.58 -15.19 -25.37
C GLU A 192 -39.94 -13.89 -24.67
N SER A 193 -40.45 -12.93 -25.45
CA SER A 193 -40.84 -11.64 -24.91
C SER A 193 -41.71 -11.95 -23.71
N TYR A 194 -41.23 -11.66 -22.52
CA TYR A 194 -42.05 -11.74 -21.32
C TYR A 194 -43.11 -10.65 -21.50
N GLN A 195 -44.20 -11.01 -22.16
CA GLN A 195 -45.42 -10.24 -22.15
C GLN A 195 -45.99 -10.42 -20.75
N SER A 196 -45.48 -9.58 -19.85
CA SER A 196 -46.12 -9.36 -18.58
C SER A 196 -47.54 -8.87 -18.87
N GLU A 197 -48.55 -9.69 -18.54
CA GLU A 197 -49.96 -9.27 -18.49
C GLU A 197 -50.16 -8.09 -17.53
N HIS A 198 -49.14 -7.69 -16.77
CA HIS A 198 -49.17 -6.64 -15.76
C HIS A 198 -48.44 -5.37 -16.19
N THR A 199 -48.29 -5.13 -17.50
CA THR A 199 -47.72 -3.86 -17.99
C THR A 199 -48.56 -2.66 -17.50
N MET A 200 -49.88 -2.81 -17.39
CA MET A 200 -50.79 -1.80 -16.83
C MET A 200 -50.62 -1.59 -15.31
N ALA A 201 -50.14 -2.58 -14.57
CA ALA A 201 -49.96 -2.48 -13.12
C ALA A 201 -48.74 -1.63 -12.75
N LEU A 202 -47.78 -1.43 -13.67
CA LEU A 202 -46.58 -0.62 -13.44
C LEU A 202 -46.87 0.88 -13.51
N ASP A 203 -47.82 1.30 -14.34
CA ASP A 203 -48.25 2.71 -14.45
C ASP A 203 -49.06 3.18 -13.22
N GLU A 204 -49.60 2.24 -12.43
CA GLU A 204 -50.32 2.52 -11.19
C GLU A 204 -49.40 2.59 -9.95
N ILE A 205 -48.11 2.28 -10.09
CA ILE A 205 -47.16 2.32 -8.98
C ILE A 205 -46.69 3.76 -8.79
N ASP A 206 -47.19 4.41 -7.73
CA ASP A 206 -46.71 5.72 -7.32
C ASP A 206 -45.36 5.61 -6.60
N PHE A 207 -44.28 5.77 -7.37
CA PHE A 207 -42.91 5.77 -6.84
C PHE A 207 -42.58 6.99 -5.96
N SER A 208 -43.45 8.01 -5.90
CA SER A 208 -43.25 9.17 -5.04
C SER A 208 -43.51 8.89 -3.56
N VAL A 209 -44.14 7.75 -3.24
CA VAL A 209 -44.39 7.28 -1.87
C VAL A 209 -43.20 6.50 -1.29
N LEU A 210 -42.19 6.19 -2.10
CA LEU A 210 -40.99 5.50 -1.63
C LEU A 210 -40.18 6.43 -0.73
N GLU A 211 -39.85 5.95 0.48
CA GLU A 211 -38.95 6.66 1.37
C GLU A 211 -37.57 6.82 0.71
N ASP A 212 -37.00 8.02 0.84
CA ASP A 212 -35.67 8.32 0.33
C ASP A 212 -34.62 7.56 1.14
N MET A 213 -34.17 6.44 0.59
CA MET A 213 -33.17 5.54 1.17
C MET A 213 -31.73 6.05 0.98
N ARG A 214 -31.52 7.33 0.61
CA ARG A 214 -30.17 7.91 0.62
C ARG A 214 -29.60 7.87 2.03
N GLU A 215 -28.56 7.06 2.20
CA GLU A 215 -27.87 6.79 3.46
C GLU A 215 -27.60 8.09 4.24
N LYS A 216 -28.14 8.17 5.47
CA LYS A 216 -27.85 9.24 6.45
C LYS A 216 -26.44 9.14 6.99
#